data_AF-X1HTY7-F1
#
_entry.id   AF-X1HTY7-F1
#
_cell.length_a   1.000
_cell.length_b   1.000
_cell.length_c   1.000
_cell.angle_alpha   90.00
_cell.angle_beta   90.00
_cell.angle_gamma   90.00
#
_symmetry.space_group_name_H-M   'P 1'
#
loop_
_entity.id
_entity.type
_entity.pdbx_description
1 polymer ?
#
loop_
_entity_poly.entity_id
_entity_poly.type
_entity_poly.pdbx_seq_one_letter_code
_entity_poly.pdbx_strand_id
1 'polypeptide(L)'
;VVIPPSVITLDMEKLRKFEGTYSLSSGGHLEADVESGRLTIKAKGQDATNALFFPEKTAPGLFEDLNKLSVSVFEAAIKGDYKPFENILQDKERRLERVRQLIEMRIQRYKERTGEIQEVKVSGTLPSDYGGKDAVMTHVQLKGEKGSIYFSLYWRNKMNIGVGPLMGIQEILIPFMPVSGTEFAGYHLGMAKNIRLSFGVDSSGAINGLTVNNPSGDLSARKIK
;
A
#
# COMPACT_ATOMS: atom_id res chain seq x y z
N VAL A 1 0.64 24.21 -14.34
CA VAL A 1 -0.51 23.86 -13.48
C VAL A 1 -1.22 22.70 -14.14
N VAL A 2 -1.39 21.57 -13.45
CA VAL A 2 -2.15 20.45 -13.99
C VAL A 2 -3.63 20.76 -13.75
N ILE A 3 -4.37 21.04 -14.82
CA ILE A 3 -5.81 21.32 -14.74
C ILE A 3 -6.52 19.97 -14.50
N PRO A 4 -7.41 19.86 -13.50
CA PRO A 4 -8.21 18.65 -13.31
C PRO A 4 -8.98 18.32 -14.59
N PRO A 5 -9.08 17.04 -14.99
CA PRO A 5 -9.86 16.69 -16.17
C PRO A 5 -11.34 17.02 -15.95
N SER A 6 -12.03 17.41 -17.02
CA SER A 6 -13.49 17.49 -17.00
C SER A 6 -14.07 16.13 -16.66
N VAL A 7 -14.94 16.07 -15.65
CA VAL A 7 -15.64 14.87 -15.23
C VAL A 7 -17.07 14.90 -15.73
N ILE A 8 -17.62 13.73 -16.02
CA ILE A 8 -19.05 13.54 -16.29
C ILE A 8 -19.76 12.99 -15.07
N THR A 9 -21.08 12.90 -15.12
CA THR A 9 -21.86 12.14 -14.13
C THR A 9 -22.37 10.88 -14.80
N LEU A 10 -22.09 9.73 -14.20
CA LEU A 10 -22.74 8.47 -14.53
C LEU A 10 -23.83 8.19 -13.50
N ASP A 11 -24.94 7.61 -13.94
CA ASP A 11 -25.93 7.06 -13.01
C ASP A 11 -25.33 5.86 -12.24
N MET A 12 -25.92 5.57 -11.08
CA MET A 12 -25.42 4.51 -10.18
C MET A 12 -25.42 3.13 -10.84
N GLU A 13 -26.40 2.83 -11.70
CA GLU A 13 -26.48 1.53 -12.38
C GLU A 13 -25.32 1.34 -13.37
N LYS A 14 -24.96 2.37 -14.14
CA LYS A 14 -23.79 2.34 -15.02
C LYS A 14 -22.51 2.23 -14.22
N LEU A 15 -22.38 2.98 -13.12
CA LEU A 15 -21.18 2.98 -12.31
C LEU A 15 -20.92 1.61 -11.65
N ARG A 16 -21.98 0.93 -11.19
CA ARG A 16 -21.89 -0.42 -10.59
C ARG A 16 -21.38 -1.50 -11.54
N LYS A 17 -21.43 -1.29 -12.86
CA LYS A 17 -20.86 -2.24 -13.83
C LYS A 17 -19.34 -2.43 -13.65
N PHE A 18 -18.67 -1.41 -13.12
CA PHE A 18 -17.23 -1.42 -12.87
C PHE A 18 -16.85 -2.05 -11.53
N GLU A 19 -17.81 -2.35 -10.66
CA GLU A 19 -17.53 -3.07 -9.41
C GLU A 19 -16.95 -4.45 -9.69
N GLY A 20 -16.02 -4.88 -8.84
CA GLY A 20 -15.45 -6.22 -8.92
C GLY A 20 -14.00 -6.29 -8.50
N THR A 21 -13.43 -7.47 -8.65
CA THR A 21 -12.02 -7.73 -8.36
C THR A 21 -11.26 -7.92 -9.66
N TYR A 22 -10.17 -7.18 -9.82
CA TYR A 22 -9.32 -7.19 -11.01
C TYR A 22 -7.94 -7.72 -10.64
N SER A 23 -7.57 -8.87 -11.20
CA SER A 23 -6.31 -9.56 -10.90
C SER A 23 -5.19 -9.14 -11.84
N LEU A 24 -4.04 -8.81 -11.27
CA LEU A 24 -2.80 -8.58 -12.00
C LEU A 24 -2.11 -9.91 -12.32
N SER A 25 -1.38 -9.96 -13.43
CA SER A 25 -0.60 -11.16 -13.80
C SER A 25 0.47 -11.53 -12.77
N SER A 26 0.90 -10.56 -11.95
CA SER A 26 1.87 -10.72 -10.86
C SER A 26 1.26 -11.24 -9.55
N GLY A 27 -0.08 -11.34 -9.45
CA GLY A 27 -0.79 -11.95 -8.33
C GLY A 27 -1.50 -10.97 -7.37
N GLY A 28 -1.20 -9.68 -7.43
CA GLY A 28 -1.97 -8.65 -6.74
C GLY A 28 -3.34 -8.42 -7.37
N HIS A 29 -4.18 -7.65 -6.69
CA HIS A 29 -5.50 -7.31 -7.17
C HIS A 29 -5.89 -5.88 -6.83
N LEU A 30 -6.76 -5.34 -7.68
CA LEU A 30 -7.44 -4.07 -7.52
C LEU A 30 -8.91 -4.38 -7.24
N GLU A 31 -9.42 -3.95 -6.10
CA GLU A 31 -10.84 -4.03 -5.75
C GLU A 31 -11.48 -2.71 -6.12
N ALA A 32 -12.52 -2.77 -6.96
CA ALA A 32 -13.29 -1.61 -7.37
C ALA A 32 -14.69 -1.70 -6.74
N ASP A 33 -15.05 -0.67 -6.00
CA ASP A 33 -16.34 -0.56 -5.30
C ASP A 33 -16.98 0.80 -5.62
N VAL A 34 -18.31 0.88 -5.57
CA VAL A 34 -19.02 2.15 -5.72
C VAL A 34 -19.49 2.65 -4.37
N GLU A 35 -18.91 3.76 -3.92
CA GLU A 35 -19.28 4.42 -2.67
C GLU A 35 -19.64 5.88 -2.92
N SER A 36 -20.81 6.31 -2.44
CA SER A 36 -21.23 7.73 -2.51
C SER A 36 -21.18 8.34 -3.93
N GLY A 37 -21.56 7.57 -4.96
CA GLY A 37 -21.63 8.06 -6.35
C GLY A 37 -20.29 8.18 -7.08
N ARG A 38 -19.23 7.56 -6.56
CA ARG A 38 -17.89 7.50 -7.17
C ARG A 38 -17.34 6.09 -7.10
N LEU A 39 -16.41 5.79 -7.98
CA LEU A 39 -15.67 4.54 -7.93
C LEU A 39 -14.52 4.69 -6.93
N THR A 40 -14.35 3.74 -6.03
CA THR A 40 -13.19 3.66 -5.14
C THR A 40 -12.37 2.45 -5.53
N ILE A 41 -11.07 2.66 -5.77
CA ILE A 41 -10.13 1.57 -6.00
C ILE A 41 -9.26 1.36 -4.78
N LYS A 42 -9.08 0.09 -4.45
CA LYS A 42 -8.24 -0.39 -3.38
C LYS A 42 -7.22 -1.38 -3.93
N ALA A 43 -5.96 -1.18 -3.56
CA ALA A 43 -4.88 -2.09 -3.93
C ALA A 43 -4.65 -3.16 -2.87
N LYS A 44 -4.45 -4.39 -3.32
CA LYS A 44 -4.05 -5.54 -2.50
C LYS A 44 -2.83 -6.21 -3.15
N GLY A 45 -1.75 -6.31 -2.40
CA GLY A 45 -0.45 -6.73 -2.93
C GLY A 45 0.44 -5.54 -3.29
N GLN A 46 1.76 -5.78 -3.27
CA GLN A 46 2.73 -4.71 -3.50
C GLN A 46 2.77 -4.25 -4.96
N ASP A 47 2.57 -5.15 -5.91
CA ASP A 47 2.42 -4.85 -7.34
C ASP A 47 1.23 -3.94 -7.63
N ALA A 48 0.06 -4.21 -7.05
CA ALA A 48 -1.11 -3.33 -7.15
C ALA A 48 -0.87 -1.97 -6.47
N THR A 49 -0.12 -1.97 -5.35
CA THR A 49 0.30 -0.74 -4.68
C THR A 49 1.25 0.06 -5.57
N ASN A 50 2.21 -0.58 -6.22
CA ASN A 50 3.15 0.07 -7.13
C ASN A 50 2.42 0.75 -8.28
N ALA A 51 1.40 0.10 -8.83
CA ALA A 51 0.57 0.64 -9.89
C ALA A 51 -0.05 2.00 -9.54
N LEU A 52 -0.58 2.14 -8.32
CA LEU A 52 -1.35 3.32 -7.90
C LEU A 52 -0.46 4.40 -7.27
N PHE A 53 0.59 4.01 -6.53
CA PHE A 53 1.37 4.93 -5.70
C PHE A 53 2.80 5.14 -6.21
N PHE A 54 3.27 4.35 -7.16
CA PHE A 54 4.61 4.47 -7.73
C PHE A 54 4.54 4.42 -9.27
N PRO A 55 3.89 5.40 -9.92
CA PRO A 55 3.67 5.41 -11.38
C PRO A 55 4.93 5.70 -12.20
N GLU A 56 6.05 5.92 -11.52
CA GLU A 56 7.38 6.08 -12.12
C GLU A 56 8.13 4.76 -12.02
N LYS A 57 9.12 4.56 -12.89
CA LYS A 57 9.89 3.32 -12.92
C LYS A 57 10.74 3.18 -11.65
N THR A 58 10.22 2.49 -10.64
CA THR A 58 11.01 2.04 -9.49
C THR A 58 11.84 0.81 -9.88
N ALA A 59 12.95 0.58 -9.18
CA ALA A 59 13.74 -0.63 -9.37
C ALA A 59 12.84 -1.86 -9.14
N PRO A 60 12.77 -2.82 -10.08
CA PRO A 60 11.93 -4.01 -9.92
C PRO A 60 12.24 -4.74 -8.61
N GLY A 61 11.20 -5.11 -7.85
CA GLY A 61 11.33 -5.87 -6.61
C GLY A 61 11.79 -5.08 -5.38
N LEU A 62 12.11 -3.78 -5.51
CA LEU A 62 12.64 -2.97 -4.41
C LEU A 62 11.73 -3.03 -3.16
N PHE A 63 10.43 -2.85 -3.35
CA PHE A 63 9.49 -2.76 -2.24
C PHE A 63 9.12 -4.13 -1.69
N GLU A 64 9.07 -5.15 -2.54
CA GLU A 64 8.96 -6.55 -2.10
C GLU A 64 10.15 -6.95 -1.23
N ASP A 65 11.36 -6.51 -1.56
CA ASP A 65 12.56 -6.75 -0.76
C ASP A 65 12.50 -6.00 0.59
N LEU A 66 12.04 -4.74 0.60
CA LEU A 66 11.82 -4.01 1.85
C LEU A 66 10.73 -4.66 2.72
N ASN A 67 9.68 -5.21 2.12
CA ASN A 67 8.64 -5.95 2.84
C ASN A 67 9.23 -7.21 3.49
N LYS A 68 9.99 -8.02 2.74
CA LYS A 68 10.66 -9.22 3.27
C LYS A 68 11.65 -8.87 4.38
N LEU A 69 12.45 -7.83 4.18
CA LEU A 69 13.40 -7.35 5.18
C LEU A 69 12.69 -6.91 6.46
N SER A 70 11.57 -6.19 6.33
CA SER A 70 10.75 -5.74 7.47
C SER A 70 10.20 -6.92 8.28
N VAL A 71 9.74 -7.98 7.61
CA VAL A 71 9.32 -9.23 8.29
C VAL A 71 10.50 -9.82 9.05
N SER A 72 11.62 -10.03 8.37
CA SER A 72 12.80 -10.68 8.95
C SER A 72 13.35 -9.96 10.19
N VAL A 73 13.44 -8.62 10.16
CA VAL A 73 13.96 -7.88 11.32
C VAL A 73 13.01 -7.90 12.51
N PHE A 74 11.69 -7.92 12.29
CA PHE A 74 10.71 -8.03 13.36
C PHE A 74 10.64 -9.47 13.92
N GLU A 75 10.72 -10.49 13.08
CA GLU A 75 10.79 -11.89 13.52
C GLU A 75 12.02 -12.17 14.40
N ALA A 76 13.14 -11.51 14.13
CA ALA A 76 14.33 -11.57 14.98
C ALA A 76 14.11 -10.77 16.29
N ALA A 77 13.59 -9.55 16.20
CA ALA A 77 13.38 -8.68 17.35
C ALA A 77 12.41 -9.27 18.39
N ILE A 78 11.33 -9.94 17.96
CA ILE A 78 10.40 -10.62 18.90
C ILE A 78 11.08 -11.78 19.66
N LYS A 79 12.21 -12.30 19.16
CA LYS A 79 13.04 -13.32 19.82
C LYS A 79 14.19 -12.70 20.62
N GLY A 80 14.24 -11.37 20.73
CA GLY A 80 15.31 -10.62 21.40
C GLY A 80 16.57 -10.39 20.55
N ASP A 81 16.59 -10.83 19.28
CA ASP A 81 17.72 -10.59 18.38
C ASP A 81 17.52 -9.29 17.58
N TYR A 82 18.25 -8.25 17.97
CA TYR A 82 18.25 -6.95 17.31
C TYR A 82 19.40 -6.74 16.33
N LYS A 83 20.24 -7.76 16.08
CA LYS A 83 21.34 -7.65 15.12
C LYS A 83 20.85 -7.34 13.70
N PRO A 84 19.73 -7.93 13.21
CA PRO A 84 19.19 -7.57 11.90
C PRO A 84 18.76 -6.10 11.82
N PHE A 85 18.16 -5.54 12.89
CA PHE A 85 17.85 -4.11 12.97
C PHE A 85 19.10 -3.25 12.93
N GLU A 86 20.15 -3.62 13.67
CA GLU A 86 21.43 -2.90 13.66
C GLU A 86 21.99 -2.73 12.24
N ASN A 87 21.89 -3.78 11.41
CA ASN A 87 22.45 -3.77 10.06
C ASN A 87 21.71 -2.86 9.08
N ILE A 88 20.45 -2.53 9.35
CA ILE A 88 19.60 -1.73 8.46
C ILE A 88 19.41 -0.31 8.94
N LEU A 89 19.69 0.00 10.21
CA LEU A 89 19.42 1.31 10.78
C LEU A 89 20.45 2.36 10.31
N GLN A 90 19.94 3.46 9.76
CA GLN A 90 20.72 4.69 9.62
C GLN A 90 21.05 5.25 11.01
N ASP A 91 22.29 5.69 11.23
CA ASP A 91 22.78 6.19 12.52
C ASP A 91 22.57 5.23 13.69
N LYS A 92 22.85 3.93 13.45
CA LYS A 92 22.57 2.82 14.38
C LYS A 92 23.05 3.08 15.80
N GLU A 93 24.23 3.69 15.99
CA GLU A 93 24.84 3.98 17.30
C GLU A 93 23.95 4.86 18.16
N ARG A 94 23.16 5.75 17.54
CA ARG A 94 22.27 6.68 18.25
C ARG A 94 20.85 6.15 18.41
N ARG A 95 20.46 5.15 17.62
CA ARG A 95 19.05 4.80 17.40
C ARG A 95 18.67 3.41 17.82
N LEU A 96 19.59 2.44 17.75
CA LEU A 96 19.28 1.03 17.98
C LEU A 96 18.58 0.83 19.33
N GLU A 97 19.11 1.44 20.39
CA GLU A 97 18.54 1.30 21.73
C GLU A 97 17.13 1.91 21.83
N ARG A 98 16.86 3.04 21.18
CA ARG A 98 15.52 3.64 21.16
C ARG A 98 14.52 2.78 20.37
N VAL A 99 14.95 2.17 19.27
CA VAL A 99 14.13 1.26 18.48
C VAL A 99 13.79 0.00 19.28
N ARG A 100 14.79 -0.59 19.95
CA ARG A 100 14.59 -1.72 20.88
C ARG A 100 13.57 -1.37 21.95
N GLN A 101 13.79 -0.29 22.68
CA GLN A 101 12.89 0.15 23.76
C GLN A 101 11.47 0.39 23.26
N LEU A 102 11.30 1.01 22.09
CA LEU A 102 9.98 1.23 21.48
C LEU A 102 9.24 -0.09 21.23
N ILE A 103 9.94 -1.07 20.64
CA ILE A 103 9.36 -2.37 20.28
C ILE A 103 8.99 -3.15 21.54
N GLU A 104 9.94 -3.31 22.47
CA GLU A 104 9.74 -4.05 23.73
C GLU A 104 8.64 -3.43 24.58
N MET A 105 8.67 -2.10 24.76
CA MET A 105 7.63 -1.38 25.49
C MET A 105 6.25 -1.59 24.87
N ARG A 106 6.12 -1.57 23.53
CA ARG A 106 4.82 -1.82 22.89
C ARG A 106 4.37 -3.26 23.05
N ILE A 107 5.24 -4.24 22.82
CA ILE A 107 4.89 -5.66 23.01
C ILE A 107 4.41 -5.87 24.45
N GLN A 108 5.16 -5.38 25.44
CA GLN A 108 4.80 -5.51 26.84
C GLN A 108 3.49 -4.79 27.18
N ARG A 109 3.32 -3.54 26.73
CA ARG A 109 2.11 -2.73 27.00
C ARG A 109 0.83 -3.35 26.43
N TYR A 110 0.92 -4.04 25.30
CA TYR A 110 -0.23 -4.61 24.61
C TYR A 110 -0.42 -6.10 24.86
N LYS A 111 0.49 -6.76 25.61
CA LYS A 111 0.48 -8.22 25.85
C LYS A 111 -0.87 -8.77 26.30
N GLU A 112 -1.55 -8.12 27.24
CA GLU A 112 -2.87 -8.57 27.72
C GLU A 112 -3.95 -8.54 26.61
N ARG A 113 -3.87 -7.56 25.71
CA ARG A 113 -4.83 -7.36 24.61
C ARG A 113 -4.51 -8.20 23.38
N THR A 114 -3.24 -8.52 23.15
CA THR A 114 -2.80 -9.24 21.95
C THR A 114 -2.57 -10.72 22.20
N GLY A 115 -2.29 -11.12 23.44
CA GLY A 115 -1.70 -12.42 23.73
C GLY A 115 -0.26 -12.51 23.22
N GLU A 116 0.25 -13.73 23.13
CA GLU A 116 1.55 -14.00 22.54
C GLU A 116 1.55 -13.70 21.04
N ILE A 117 2.66 -13.16 20.52
CA ILE A 117 2.82 -12.86 19.09
C ILE A 117 3.08 -14.16 18.34
N GLN A 118 2.26 -14.41 17.32
CA GLN A 118 2.30 -15.65 16.53
C GLN A 118 2.92 -15.45 15.15
N GLU A 119 2.74 -14.26 14.57
CA GLU A 119 3.07 -14.03 13.15
C GLU A 119 3.44 -12.56 12.91
N VAL A 120 4.40 -12.35 12.01
CA VAL A 120 4.75 -11.02 11.50
C VAL A 120 4.25 -10.91 10.05
N LYS A 121 3.41 -9.91 9.79
CA LYS A 121 2.89 -9.61 8.44
C LYS A 121 3.31 -8.24 7.99
N VAL A 122 3.38 -8.06 6.68
CA VAL A 122 3.52 -6.76 6.04
C VAL A 122 2.34 -6.52 5.12
N SER A 123 1.75 -5.33 5.19
CA SER A 123 0.66 -4.91 4.29
C SER A 123 1.17 -4.37 2.96
N GLY A 124 2.38 -3.81 2.99
CA GLY A 124 3.04 -3.21 1.84
C GLY A 124 3.91 -2.04 2.25
N THR A 125 4.61 -1.53 1.25
CA THR A 125 5.42 -0.32 1.29
C THR A 125 4.76 0.76 0.45
N LEU A 126 4.66 1.95 1.03
CA LEU A 126 3.92 3.10 0.54
C LEU A 126 4.82 4.35 0.53
N PRO A 127 4.49 5.38 -0.26
CA PRO A 127 5.17 6.67 -0.16
C PRO A 127 5.09 7.24 1.26
N SER A 128 6.12 7.99 1.67
CA SER A 128 6.13 8.67 2.97
C SER A 128 6.76 10.05 2.85
N ASP A 129 6.16 11.05 3.50
CA ASP A 129 6.76 12.38 3.65
C ASP A 129 7.81 12.44 4.76
N TYR A 130 7.92 11.37 5.57
CA TYR A 130 8.87 11.31 6.67
C TYR A 130 10.31 11.22 6.14
N GLY A 131 11.13 12.23 6.41
CA GLY A 131 12.55 12.22 6.01
C GLY A 131 12.81 12.60 4.55
N GLY A 132 11.81 13.18 3.86
CA GLY A 132 11.96 13.77 2.51
C GLY A 132 11.28 12.97 1.40
N LYS A 133 11.33 13.49 0.16
CA LYS A 133 10.53 13.04 -0.99
C LYS A 133 10.80 11.59 -1.47
N ASP A 134 11.96 11.03 -1.13
CA ASP A 134 12.35 9.68 -1.56
C ASP A 134 12.15 8.62 -0.46
N ALA A 135 11.53 9.01 0.66
CA ALA A 135 11.25 8.10 1.73
C ALA A 135 10.00 7.27 1.45
N VAL A 136 10.03 6.03 1.90
CA VAL A 136 8.89 5.11 1.85
C VAL A 136 8.65 4.53 3.24
N MET A 137 7.43 4.09 3.50
CA MET A 137 7.05 3.47 4.75
C MET A 137 6.51 2.06 4.52
N THR A 138 7.00 1.08 5.27
CA THR A 138 6.45 -0.28 5.29
C THR A 138 5.60 -0.46 6.53
N HIS A 139 4.35 -0.92 6.35
CA HIS A 139 3.46 -1.24 7.47
C HIS A 139 3.64 -2.69 7.90
N VAL A 140 4.04 -2.89 9.15
CA VAL A 140 4.20 -4.19 9.80
C VAL A 140 3.09 -4.42 10.81
N GLN A 141 2.54 -5.62 10.80
CA GLN A 141 1.59 -6.14 11.78
C GLN A 141 2.23 -7.30 12.53
N LEU A 142 2.33 -7.17 13.86
CA LEU A 142 2.57 -8.29 14.76
C LEU A 142 1.21 -8.86 15.16
N LYS A 143 0.84 -10.00 14.60
CA LYS A 143 -0.43 -10.69 14.89
C LYS A 143 -0.22 -11.58 16.11
N GLY A 144 -0.95 -11.28 17.18
CA GLY A 144 -1.06 -12.16 18.34
C GLY A 144 -2.37 -12.94 18.34
N GLU A 145 -2.55 -13.76 19.37
CA GLU A 145 -3.73 -14.61 19.57
C GLU A 145 -5.06 -13.86 19.56
N LYS A 146 -5.11 -12.67 20.17
CA LYS A 146 -6.35 -11.92 20.44
C LYS A 146 -6.42 -10.58 19.70
N GLY A 147 -5.31 -10.14 19.13
CA GLY A 147 -5.20 -8.80 18.58
C GLY A 147 -3.91 -8.60 17.79
N SER A 148 -3.61 -7.35 17.46
CA SER A 148 -2.42 -7.02 16.68
C SER A 148 -1.78 -5.73 17.14
N ILE A 149 -0.45 -5.65 16.98
CA ILE A 149 0.34 -4.43 17.16
C ILE A 149 0.86 -4.00 15.81
N TYR A 150 0.74 -2.72 15.49
CA TYR A 150 1.18 -2.19 14.21
C TYR A 150 2.38 -1.26 14.36
N PHE A 151 3.27 -1.31 13.38
CA PHE A 151 4.45 -0.47 13.27
C PHE A 151 4.60 0.05 11.84
N SER A 152 5.22 1.21 11.70
CA SER A 152 5.72 1.71 10.43
C SER A 152 7.24 1.72 10.46
N LEU A 153 7.87 1.16 9.44
CA LEU A 153 9.31 1.30 9.17
C LEU A 153 9.49 2.31 8.05
N TYR A 154 10.25 3.37 8.30
CA TYR A 154 10.56 4.37 7.30
C TYR A 154 11.91 4.07 6.68
N TRP A 155 11.99 4.11 5.36
CA TRP A 155 13.15 3.71 4.58
C TRP A 155 13.58 4.83 3.65
N ARG A 156 14.89 4.95 3.46
CA ARG A 156 15.51 5.80 2.44
C ARG A 156 16.83 5.17 2.03
N ASN A 157 17.07 5.05 0.73
CA ASN A 157 18.26 4.40 0.19
C ASN A 157 18.51 3.00 0.80
N LYS A 158 17.44 2.22 0.97
CA LYS A 158 17.43 0.88 1.60
C LYS A 158 17.85 0.83 3.08
N MET A 159 18.10 1.98 3.70
CA MET A 159 18.36 2.09 5.14
C MET A 159 17.08 2.47 5.88
N ASN A 160 16.85 1.87 7.04
CA ASN A 160 15.78 2.26 7.93
C ASN A 160 16.14 3.59 8.60
N ILE A 161 15.32 4.60 8.34
CA ILE A 161 15.44 5.94 8.89
C ILE A 161 14.42 6.20 9.99
N GLY A 162 13.63 5.20 10.41
CA GLY A 162 12.56 5.38 11.38
C GLY A 162 11.81 4.10 11.69
N VAL A 163 11.43 3.96 12.96
CA VAL A 163 10.42 3.02 13.41
C VAL A 163 9.41 3.81 14.24
N GLY A 164 8.13 3.70 13.90
CA GLY A 164 7.06 4.42 14.57
C GLY A 164 5.88 3.50 14.92
N PRO A 165 5.12 3.81 15.98
CA PRO A 165 3.87 3.14 16.25
C PRO A 165 2.83 3.44 15.17
N LEU A 166 2.02 2.45 14.83
CA LEU A 166 0.82 2.64 14.02
C LEU A 166 -0.41 2.19 14.82
N MET A 167 -1.55 2.85 14.64
CA MET A 167 -2.80 2.53 15.34
C MET A 167 -3.59 1.41 14.66
N GLY A 168 -3.36 1.21 13.37
CA GLY A 168 -3.97 0.18 12.53
C GLY A 168 -3.52 0.36 11.08
N ILE A 169 -3.68 -0.66 10.26
CA ILE A 169 -3.45 -0.52 8.81
C ILE A 169 -4.68 0.18 8.24
N GLN A 170 -4.50 1.44 7.81
CA GLN A 170 -5.53 2.10 7.01
C GLN A 170 -5.50 1.50 5.60
N GLU A 171 -6.65 1.03 5.14
CA GLU A 171 -6.82 0.68 3.73
C GLU A 171 -6.77 1.98 2.93
N ILE A 172 -5.88 2.04 1.93
CA ILE A 172 -5.82 3.22 1.08
C ILE A 172 -6.83 3.03 -0.05
N LEU A 173 -7.86 3.86 0.01
CA LEU A 173 -8.91 3.96 -0.99
C LEU A 173 -8.67 5.20 -1.82
N ILE A 174 -8.58 5.04 -3.14
CA ILE A 174 -8.45 6.17 -4.05
C ILE A 174 -9.80 6.38 -4.74
N PRO A 175 -10.43 7.56 -4.58
CA PRO A 175 -11.63 7.89 -5.31
C PRO A 175 -11.32 8.25 -6.76
N PHE A 176 -12.17 7.76 -7.67
CA PHE A 176 -12.09 7.95 -9.11
C PHE A 176 -13.42 8.51 -9.63
N MET A 177 -13.31 9.58 -10.39
CA MET A 177 -14.43 10.26 -11.05
C MET A 177 -14.46 9.87 -12.54
N PRO A 178 -15.64 9.63 -13.12
CA PRO A 178 -15.74 9.28 -14.53
C PRO A 178 -15.37 10.48 -15.41
N VAL A 179 -14.46 10.25 -16.35
CA VAL A 179 -14.07 11.19 -17.42
C VAL A 179 -14.85 10.87 -18.69
N SER A 180 -15.13 9.59 -18.92
CA SER A 180 -15.96 9.10 -20.02
C SER A 180 -16.79 7.89 -19.56
N GLY A 181 -17.44 7.19 -20.50
CA GLY A 181 -18.21 5.98 -20.20
C GLY A 181 -17.35 4.82 -19.67
N THR A 182 -16.04 4.81 -19.89
CA THR A 182 -15.12 3.72 -19.48
C THR A 182 -13.80 4.21 -18.90
N GLU A 183 -13.58 5.52 -18.85
CA GLU A 183 -12.35 6.12 -18.33
C GLU A 183 -12.63 6.92 -17.06
N PHE A 184 -11.70 6.83 -16.12
CA PHE A 184 -11.80 7.48 -14.83
C PHE A 184 -10.51 8.19 -14.48
N ALA A 185 -10.63 9.27 -13.70
CA ALA A 185 -9.52 10.00 -13.14
C ALA A 185 -9.65 10.10 -11.62
N GLY A 186 -8.57 9.75 -10.93
CA GLY A 186 -8.41 9.89 -9.50
C GLY A 186 -7.28 10.87 -9.20
N TYR A 187 -7.28 11.41 -7.98
CA TYR A 187 -6.20 12.25 -7.50
C TYR A 187 -5.69 11.72 -6.16
N HIS A 188 -4.39 11.42 -6.11
CA HIS A 188 -3.75 11.01 -4.87
C HIS A 188 -3.26 12.26 -4.11
N LEU A 189 -4.01 12.65 -3.07
CA LEU A 189 -3.74 13.86 -2.29
C LEU A 189 -2.33 13.86 -1.67
N GLY A 190 -1.90 12.74 -1.07
CA GLY A 190 -0.59 12.65 -0.42
C GLY A 190 0.61 12.68 -1.37
N MET A 191 0.39 12.58 -2.68
CA MET A 191 1.47 12.61 -3.69
C MET A 191 1.31 13.77 -4.67
N ALA A 192 0.19 14.49 -4.61
CA ALA A 192 -0.22 15.48 -5.59
C ALA A 192 -0.14 14.96 -7.05
N LYS A 193 -0.63 13.74 -7.30
CA LYS A 193 -0.58 13.08 -8.62
C LYS A 193 -1.97 12.67 -9.13
N ASN A 194 -2.20 12.86 -10.43
CA ASN A 194 -3.34 12.28 -11.14
C ASN A 194 -3.06 10.81 -11.45
N ILE A 195 -4.09 9.98 -11.30
CA ILE A 195 -4.10 8.58 -11.73
C ILE A 195 -5.23 8.42 -12.72
N ARG A 196 -4.99 7.73 -13.84
CA ARG A 196 -6.04 7.41 -14.81
C ARG A 196 -6.28 5.91 -14.88
N LEU A 197 -7.54 5.57 -15.04
CA LEU A 197 -7.98 4.21 -15.26
C LEU A 197 -8.80 4.12 -16.53
N SER A 198 -8.68 3.00 -17.24
CA SER A 198 -9.54 2.63 -18.34
C SER A 198 -10.09 1.23 -18.10
N PHE A 199 -11.38 1.03 -18.34
CA PHE A 199 -12.02 -0.28 -18.26
C PHE A 199 -12.15 -0.91 -19.64
N GLY A 200 -11.72 -2.16 -19.74
CA GLY A 200 -11.94 -3.00 -20.91
C GLY A 200 -13.38 -3.47 -20.98
N VAL A 201 -13.99 -3.35 -22.16
CA VAL A 201 -15.36 -3.80 -22.43
C VAL A 201 -15.30 -4.81 -23.56
N ASP A 202 -15.93 -5.97 -23.37
CA ASP A 202 -16.02 -7.00 -24.41
C ASP A 202 -17.14 -6.72 -25.42
N SER A 203 -17.29 -7.60 -26.42
CA SER A 203 -18.30 -7.48 -27.47
C SER A 203 -19.75 -7.57 -26.96
N SER A 204 -19.97 -8.08 -25.74
CA SER A 204 -21.29 -8.13 -25.10
C SER A 204 -21.61 -6.88 -24.29
N GLY A 205 -20.64 -5.96 -24.14
CA GLY A 205 -20.76 -4.80 -23.28
C GLY A 205 -20.40 -5.07 -21.82
N ALA A 206 -19.83 -6.24 -21.50
CA ALA A 206 -19.42 -6.59 -20.15
C ALA A 206 -17.99 -6.10 -19.85
N ILE A 207 -17.76 -5.68 -18.61
CA ILE A 207 -16.44 -5.24 -18.15
C ILE A 207 -15.55 -6.46 -17.94
N ASN A 208 -14.42 -6.52 -18.64
CA ASN A 208 -13.51 -7.68 -18.60
C ASN A 208 -12.11 -7.35 -18.03
N GLY A 209 -11.80 -6.07 -17.83
CA GLY A 209 -10.51 -5.65 -17.32
C GLY A 209 -10.47 -4.20 -16.86
N LEU A 210 -9.40 -3.88 -16.15
CA LEU A 210 -9.06 -2.56 -15.65
C LEU A 210 -7.60 -2.30 -15.98
N THR A 211 -7.30 -1.15 -16.55
CA THR A 211 -5.93 -0.70 -16.82
C THR A 211 -5.64 0.55 -16.01
N VAL A 212 -4.55 0.53 -15.24
CA VAL A 212 -3.98 1.72 -14.61
C VAL A 212 -3.00 2.36 -15.60
N ASN A 213 -3.32 3.56 -16.08
CA ASN A 213 -2.48 4.25 -17.06
C ASN A 213 -1.37 5.02 -16.35
N ASN A 214 -0.13 4.61 -16.61
CA ASN A 214 1.05 5.16 -15.95
C ASN A 214 2.07 5.66 -16.98
N PRO A 215 2.79 6.78 -16.71
CA PRO A 215 3.82 7.27 -17.61
C PRO A 215 4.94 6.26 -17.89
N SER A 216 5.24 5.37 -16.94
CA SER A 216 6.25 4.32 -17.10
C SER A 216 5.76 3.06 -17.82
N GLY A 217 4.48 3.00 -18.18
CA GLY A 217 3.84 1.85 -18.81
C GLY A 217 2.55 1.43 -18.12
N ASP A 218 1.54 1.13 -18.92
CA ASP A 218 0.22 0.73 -18.44
C ASP A 218 0.25 -0.63 -17.75
N LEU A 219 -0.55 -0.75 -16.69
CA LEU A 219 -0.73 -2.01 -15.97
C LEU A 219 -2.16 -2.51 -16.14
N SER A 220 -2.30 -3.67 -16.77
CA SER A 220 -3.60 -4.29 -17.04
C SER A 220 -3.92 -5.39 -16.04
N ALA A 221 -5.15 -5.37 -15.54
CA ALA A 221 -5.74 -6.35 -14.65
C ALA A 221 -6.98 -6.97 -15.29
N ARG A 222 -7.15 -8.28 -15.15
CA ARG A 222 -8.33 -9.01 -15.66
C ARG A 222 -9.40 -9.08 -14.58
N LYS A 223 -10.67 -8.82 -14.93
CA LYS A 223 -11.78 -9.02 -14.01
C LYS A 223 -11.93 -10.50 -13.67
N ILE A 224 -11.97 -10.84 -12.39
CA ILE A 224 -12.11 -12.21 -11.88
C ILE A 224 -13.38 -12.42 -11.05
N LYS A 225 -13.99 -11.33 -10.57
CA LYS A 225 -15.26 -11.30 -9.85
C LYS A 225 -16.00 -10.03 -10.23
#